data_AF-A0A948ZW61-F1
#
_entry.id   AF-A0A948ZW61-F1
#
_cell.length_a   1.000
_cell.length_b   1.000
_cell.length_c   1.000
_cell.angle_alpha   90.00
_cell.angle_beta   90.00
_cell.angle_gamma   90.00
#
_symmetry.space_group_name_H-M   'P 1'
#
loop_
_entity.id
_entity.type
_entity.pdbx_description
1 polymer ?
#
loop_
_entity_poly.entity_id
_entity_poly.type
_entity_poly.pdbx_seq_one_letter_code
_entity_poly.pdbx_strand_id
1 'polypeptide(L)'
;MKTLIVGLGNPEKKYTKTRHNIGFRVIDSLDCARDKDIILLKPDTFMNNSGKAVQERLAYYKIPISNLIVIHDDIDLLFGDIRVSKNSSSAGHKGVQSIIDELKTKDFTRVRIGINPKSEARNPKSETDTTEFVLKNFSKDEEKQLKGIIKKALDEVSALLVSCS
;
A
#
# COMPACT_ATOMS: atom_id res chain seq x y z
N MET A 1 14.03 -16.29 -6.36
CA MET A 1 13.43 -15.49 -7.47
C MET A 1 13.02 -14.17 -6.87
N LYS A 2 13.39 -13.02 -7.48
CA LYS A 2 13.19 -11.72 -6.81
C LYS A 2 11.72 -11.31 -6.72
N THR A 3 11.37 -10.64 -5.62
CA THR A 3 10.05 -10.08 -5.34
C THR A 3 10.16 -8.59 -5.05
N LEU A 4 9.29 -7.79 -5.64
CA LEU A 4 9.21 -6.35 -5.38
C LEU A 4 8.02 -6.07 -4.45
N ILE A 5 8.30 -5.55 -3.26
CA ILE A 5 7.29 -5.14 -2.29
C ILE A 5 7.26 -3.61 -2.25
N VAL A 6 6.10 -3.04 -2.59
CA VAL A 6 5.90 -1.61 -2.71
C VAL A 6 4.95 -1.15 -1.62
N GLY A 7 5.38 -0.24 -0.76
CA GLY A 7 4.48 0.51 0.10
C GLY A 7 4.09 1.81 -0.60
N LEU A 8 2.80 2.11 -0.70
CA LEU A 8 2.34 3.38 -1.23
C LEU A 8 2.29 4.46 -0.13
N GLY A 9 2.55 5.70 -0.55
CA GLY A 9 2.58 6.89 0.30
C GLY A 9 3.11 8.10 -0.47
N ASN A 10 3.09 9.27 0.16
CA ASN A 10 3.77 10.47 -0.35
C ASN A 10 5.08 10.70 0.43
N PRO A 11 6.18 11.10 -0.24
CA PRO A 11 7.51 11.18 0.37
C PRO A 11 7.72 12.36 1.33
N GLU A 12 6.96 13.45 1.19
CA GLU A 12 7.16 14.64 2.01
C GLU A 12 6.88 14.39 3.49
N LYS A 13 7.68 15.01 4.37
CA LYS A 13 7.57 14.86 5.84
C LYS A 13 6.16 15.12 6.38
N LYS A 14 5.43 16.07 5.79
CA LYS A 14 4.06 16.42 6.20
C LYS A 14 3.06 15.27 6.03
N TYR A 15 3.35 14.29 5.18
CA TYR A 15 2.48 13.15 4.92
C TYR A 15 2.80 11.90 5.75
N THR A 16 3.89 11.90 6.52
CA THR A 16 4.40 10.70 7.22
C THR A 16 3.39 9.99 8.11
N LYS A 17 2.42 10.72 8.68
CA LYS A 17 1.42 10.18 9.61
C LYS A 17 0.00 10.11 9.02
N THR A 18 -0.15 10.39 7.73
CA THR A 18 -1.46 10.36 7.08
C THR A 18 -1.92 8.93 6.85
N ARG A 19 -3.24 8.76 6.68
CA ARG A 19 -3.84 7.47 6.32
C ARG A 19 -3.23 6.92 5.03
N HIS A 20 -3.00 7.80 4.07
CA HIS A 20 -2.45 7.47 2.75
C HIS A 20 -0.98 6.97 2.78
N ASN A 21 -0.28 7.17 3.90
CA ASN A 21 1.10 6.73 4.08
C ASN A 21 1.21 5.41 4.85
N ILE A 22 0.10 4.70 5.10
CA ILE A 22 0.15 3.42 5.82
C ILE A 22 1.01 2.37 5.11
N GLY A 23 1.05 2.37 3.76
CA GLY A 23 1.91 1.49 2.99
C GLY A 23 3.39 1.71 3.29
N PHE A 24 3.84 2.97 3.35
CA PHE A 24 5.21 3.32 3.77
C PHE A 24 5.50 2.84 5.19
N ARG A 25 4.55 3.02 6.11
CA ARG A 25 4.72 2.62 7.52
C ARG A 25 4.86 1.10 7.68
N VAL A 26 4.19 0.32 6.83
CA VAL A 26 4.39 -1.15 6.80
C VAL A 26 5.78 -1.49 6.28
N ILE A 27 6.23 -0.87 5.18
CA ILE A 27 7.59 -1.07 4.65
C ILE A 27 8.65 -0.70 5.70
N ASP A 28 8.47 0.39 6.42
CA ASP A 28 9.39 0.83 7.49
C ASP A 28 9.48 -0.17 8.66
N SER A 29 8.47 -1.02 8.82
CA SER A 29 8.42 -2.04 9.87
C SER A 29 8.86 -3.43 9.38
N LEU A 30 9.18 -3.56 8.09
CA LEU A 30 9.51 -4.82 7.45
C LEU A 30 11.03 -5.05 7.54
N ASP A 31 11.44 -5.99 8.39
CA ASP A 31 12.85 -6.38 8.53
C ASP A 31 13.21 -7.50 7.55
N CYS A 32 13.40 -7.16 6.27
CA CYS A 32 13.90 -8.10 5.27
C CYS A 32 15.34 -7.79 4.83
N ALA A 33 16.10 -7.03 5.64
CA ALA A 33 17.44 -6.53 5.29
C ALA A 33 18.46 -7.65 4.95
N ARG A 34 18.12 -8.91 5.20
CA ARG A 34 18.99 -10.08 4.96
C ARG A 34 18.54 -10.94 3.77
N ASP A 35 17.34 -10.71 3.21
CA ASP A 35 16.86 -11.50 2.09
C ASP A 35 17.25 -10.84 0.76
N LYS A 36 18.17 -11.49 0.03
CA LYS A 36 18.69 -10.99 -1.25
C LYS A 36 17.66 -11.02 -2.37
N ASP A 37 16.57 -11.77 -2.20
CA ASP A 37 15.50 -11.91 -3.17
C ASP A 37 14.35 -10.92 -2.93
N ILE A 38 14.35 -10.16 -1.83
CA ILE A 38 13.31 -9.17 -1.54
C ILE A 38 13.83 -7.76 -1.81
N ILE A 39 13.12 -7.03 -2.68
CA ILE A 39 13.34 -5.61 -2.94
C ILE A 39 12.20 -4.81 -2.32
N LEU A 40 12.53 -3.90 -1.41
CA LEU A 40 11.56 -2.96 -0.85
C LEU A 40 11.57 -1.64 -1.63
N LEU A 41 10.39 -1.08 -1.86
CA LEU A 41 10.23 0.21 -2.50
C LEU A 41 9.22 1.08 -1.76
N LYS A 42 9.66 2.29 -1.41
CA LYS A 42 8.79 3.44 -1.13
C LYS A 42 9.01 4.43 -2.27
N PRO A 43 8.07 4.58 -3.23
CA PRO A 43 8.25 5.51 -4.34
C PRO A 43 8.55 6.94 -3.85
N ASP A 44 9.61 7.56 -4.34
CA ASP A 44 9.92 8.97 -4.06
C ASP A 44 9.17 9.92 -5.04
N THR A 45 7.99 9.47 -5.48
CA THR A 45 7.08 10.21 -6.35
C THR A 45 5.82 10.54 -5.58
N PHE A 46 5.04 11.52 -6.06
CA PHE A 46 3.68 11.71 -5.54
C PHE A 46 2.83 10.49 -5.85
N MET A 47 1.81 10.25 -5.01
CA MET A 47 0.95 9.07 -5.10
C MET A 47 0.47 8.77 -6.52
N ASN A 48 -0.03 9.78 -7.24
CA ASN A 48 -0.54 9.65 -8.61
C ASN A 48 0.52 9.33 -9.69
N ASN A 49 1.80 9.29 -9.31
CA ASN A 49 2.95 8.95 -10.15
C ASN A 49 3.70 7.71 -9.63
N SER A 50 3.10 6.93 -8.73
CA SER A 50 3.72 5.72 -8.17
C SER A 50 4.05 4.69 -9.24
N GLY A 51 3.22 4.59 -10.29
CA GLY A 51 3.39 3.62 -11.37
C GLY A 51 4.74 3.67 -12.06
N LYS A 52 5.26 4.88 -12.33
CA LYS A 52 6.55 5.09 -12.97
C LYS A 52 7.69 4.47 -12.17
N ALA A 53 7.73 4.76 -10.86
CA ALA A 53 8.75 4.22 -9.97
C ALA A 53 8.66 2.68 -9.87
N VAL A 54 7.45 2.13 -9.87
CA VAL A 54 7.24 0.67 -9.86
C VAL A 54 7.72 0.04 -11.16
N GLN A 55 7.33 0.57 -12.31
CA GLN A 55 7.75 0.07 -13.62
C GLN A 55 9.28 0.11 -13.77
N GLU A 56 9.92 1.23 -13.42
CA GLU A 56 11.38 1.37 -13.47
C GLU A 56 12.08 0.31 -12.61
N ARG A 57 11.57 0.03 -11.40
CA ARG A 57 12.16 -0.97 -10.50
C ARG A 57 11.93 -2.40 -10.96
N LEU A 58 10.76 -2.72 -11.49
CA LEU A 58 10.49 -4.03 -12.11
C LEU A 58 11.45 -4.27 -13.29
N ALA A 59 11.61 -3.28 -14.17
CA ALA A 59 12.50 -3.37 -15.33
C ALA A 59 13.97 -3.51 -14.92
N TYR A 60 14.45 -2.68 -13.99
CA TYR A 60 15.84 -2.70 -13.52
C TYR A 60 16.24 -4.05 -12.91
N TYR A 61 15.38 -4.61 -12.06
CA TYR A 61 15.66 -5.89 -11.40
C TYR A 61 15.17 -7.11 -12.18
N LYS A 62 14.53 -6.90 -13.34
CA LYS A 62 13.92 -7.95 -14.18
C LYS A 62 12.93 -8.83 -13.39
N ILE A 63 12.11 -8.19 -12.56
CA ILE A 63 11.11 -8.85 -11.72
C ILE A 63 9.80 -8.95 -12.53
N PRO A 64 9.22 -10.15 -12.70
CA PRO A 64 7.92 -10.28 -13.36
C PRO A 64 6.81 -9.69 -12.49
N ILE A 65 5.76 -9.15 -13.12
CA ILE A 65 4.61 -8.53 -12.43
C ILE A 65 3.92 -9.50 -11.46
N SER A 66 3.98 -10.81 -11.72
CA SER A 66 3.48 -11.85 -10.81
C SER A 66 4.12 -11.81 -9.42
N ASN A 67 5.32 -11.23 -9.30
CA ASN A 67 6.10 -11.08 -8.08
C ASN A 67 6.07 -9.64 -7.55
N LEU A 68 5.09 -8.84 -7.99
CA LEU A 68 4.80 -7.52 -7.42
C LEU A 68 3.77 -7.65 -6.30
N ILE A 69 4.09 -7.13 -5.13
CA ILE A 69 3.18 -6.96 -4.00
C ILE A 69 3.06 -5.47 -3.70
N VAL A 70 1.84 -4.93 -3.71
CA VAL A 70 1.58 -3.51 -3.39
C VAL A 70 0.78 -3.40 -2.10
N ILE A 71 1.29 -2.63 -1.13
CA ILE A 71 0.69 -2.39 0.17
C ILE A 71 0.15 -0.96 0.20
N HIS A 72 -1.15 -0.80 0.48
CA HIS A 72 -1.80 0.51 0.44
C HIS A 72 -3.01 0.61 1.38
N ASP A 73 -3.46 1.84 1.64
CA ASP A 73 -4.69 2.12 2.38
C ASP A 73 -5.93 1.83 1.53
N ASP A 74 -7.02 1.50 2.21
CA ASP A 74 -8.29 1.21 1.58
C ASP A 74 -9.46 1.80 2.36
N ILE A 75 -10.19 2.70 1.73
CA ILE A 75 -11.29 3.42 2.37
C ILE A 75 -12.59 2.63 2.41
N ASP A 76 -12.72 1.59 1.59
CA ASP A 76 -13.89 0.71 1.59
C ASP A 76 -13.77 -0.36 2.68
N LEU A 77 -12.57 -0.55 3.23
CA LEU A 77 -12.31 -1.48 4.33
C LEU A 77 -12.30 -0.76 5.67
N LEU A 78 -12.83 -1.45 6.68
CA LEU A 78 -12.93 -0.94 8.04
C LEU A 78 -11.55 -0.81 8.65
N PHE A 79 -11.39 0.14 9.56
CA PHE A 79 -10.13 0.40 10.22
C PHE A 79 -9.60 -0.88 10.89
N GLY A 80 -8.43 -1.33 10.44
CA GLY A 80 -7.77 -2.55 10.93
C GLY A 80 -8.14 -3.85 10.21
N ASP A 81 -9.09 -3.83 9.28
CA ASP A 81 -9.30 -4.94 8.35
C ASP A 81 -8.13 -5.01 7.36
N ILE A 82 -7.67 -6.22 7.06
CA ILE A 82 -6.67 -6.47 6.03
C ILE A 82 -7.23 -7.45 5.03
N ARG A 83 -7.05 -7.15 3.75
CA ARG A 83 -7.43 -8.08 2.67
C ARG A 83 -6.33 -8.17 1.64
N VAL A 84 -6.07 -9.39 1.21
CA VAL A 84 -5.25 -9.65 0.02
C VAL A 84 -6.17 -9.70 -1.19
N SER A 85 -5.74 -9.07 -2.28
CA SER A 85 -6.47 -9.08 -3.55
C SER A 85 -5.51 -9.20 -4.73
N LYS A 86 -6.01 -9.73 -5.84
CA LYS A 86 -5.31 -9.79 -7.12
C LYS A 86 -6.31 -9.45 -8.23
N ASN A 87 -5.84 -8.94 -9.36
CA ASN A 87 -6.66 -8.68 -10.55
C ASN A 87 -7.91 -7.79 -10.29
N SER A 88 -7.76 -6.82 -9.40
CA SER A 88 -8.83 -5.95 -8.88
C SER A 88 -8.67 -4.50 -9.40
N SER A 89 -9.77 -3.75 -9.55
CA SER A 89 -9.72 -2.32 -9.92
C SER A 89 -9.06 -1.45 -8.82
N SER A 90 -8.72 -0.20 -9.13
CA SER A 90 -8.13 0.73 -8.16
C SER A 90 -9.09 1.20 -7.07
N ALA A 91 -10.41 1.05 -7.28
CA ALA A 91 -11.45 1.61 -6.42
C ALA A 91 -11.22 3.11 -6.09
N GLY A 92 -10.73 3.89 -7.08
CA GLY A 92 -10.44 5.31 -6.91
C GLY A 92 -9.11 5.64 -6.22
N HIS A 93 -8.34 4.63 -5.79
CA HIS A 93 -7.02 4.86 -5.20
C HIS A 93 -6.00 5.30 -6.26
N LYS A 94 -5.55 6.55 -6.20
CA LYS A 94 -4.69 7.18 -7.22
C LYS A 94 -3.35 6.48 -7.45
N GLY A 95 -2.72 5.94 -6.40
CA GLY A 95 -1.46 5.19 -6.55
C GLY A 95 -1.61 3.84 -7.25
N VAL A 96 -2.61 3.05 -6.85
CA VAL A 96 -2.99 1.81 -7.56
C VAL A 96 -3.39 2.10 -9.00
N GLN A 97 -4.17 3.16 -9.25
CA GLN A 97 -4.53 3.58 -10.61
C GLN A 97 -3.28 3.90 -11.44
N SER A 98 -2.35 4.68 -10.89
CA SER A 98 -1.06 4.98 -11.52
C SER A 98 -0.28 3.71 -11.90
N ILE A 99 -0.22 2.71 -11.02
CA ILE A 99 0.43 1.42 -11.31
C ILE A 99 -0.29 0.66 -12.41
N ILE A 100 -1.63 0.59 -12.38
CA ILE A 100 -2.43 -0.07 -13.42
C ILE A 100 -2.18 0.60 -14.79
N ASP A 101 -2.19 1.93 -14.81
CA ASP A 101 -2.02 2.72 -16.03
C ASP A 101 -0.60 2.56 -16.60
N GLU A 102 0.42 2.50 -15.75
CA GLU A 102 1.82 2.35 -16.19
C GLU A 102 2.14 0.92 -16.63
N LEU A 103 1.65 -0.09 -15.90
CA LEU A 103 1.91 -1.51 -16.19
C LEU A 103 0.94 -2.10 -17.22
N LYS A 104 -0.12 -1.38 -17.58
CA LYS A 104 -1.20 -1.83 -18.48
C LYS A 104 -1.87 -3.12 -18.03
N THR A 105 -1.85 -3.39 -16.72
CA THR A 105 -2.48 -4.57 -16.13
C THR A 105 -2.89 -4.29 -14.69
N LYS A 106 -3.92 -5.01 -14.24
CA LYS A 106 -4.35 -5.08 -12.83
C LYS A 106 -3.91 -6.39 -12.16
N ASP A 107 -3.22 -7.27 -12.89
CA ASP A 107 -2.85 -8.60 -12.44
C ASP A 107 -1.58 -8.60 -11.57
N PHE A 108 -1.68 -7.95 -10.41
CA PHE A 108 -0.66 -7.94 -9.37
C PHE A 108 -1.31 -8.05 -7.99
N THR A 109 -0.55 -8.55 -7.02
CA THR A 109 -1.04 -8.79 -5.67
C THR A 109 -1.05 -7.49 -4.87
N ARG A 110 -2.08 -7.30 -4.06
CA ARG A 110 -2.22 -6.14 -3.18
C ARG A 110 -2.61 -6.55 -1.77
N VAL A 111 -1.93 -5.97 -0.79
CA VAL A 111 -2.29 -6.03 0.63
C VAL A 111 -2.97 -4.71 0.98
N ARG A 112 -4.29 -4.78 1.14
CA ARG A 112 -5.17 -3.63 1.37
C ARG A 112 -5.41 -3.46 2.86
N ILE A 113 -5.14 -2.28 3.40
CA ILE A 113 -5.27 -1.97 4.83
C ILE A 113 -6.43 -1.00 5.02
N GLY A 114 -7.46 -1.43 5.73
CA GLY A 114 -8.63 -0.62 5.96
C GLY A 114 -8.37 0.58 6.84
N ILE A 115 -8.88 1.73 6.42
CA ILE A 115 -8.72 3.02 7.11
C ILE A 115 -10.06 3.66 7.52
N ASN A 116 -11.19 2.99 7.28
CA ASN A 116 -12.51 3.54 7.58
C ASN A 116 -12.92 3.32 9.05
N PRO A 117 -13.05 4.37 9.89
CA PRO A 117 -13.23 4.23 11.33
C PRO A 117 -14.59 3.69 11.80
N LYS A 118 -15.58 3.42 10.91
CA LYS A 118 -16.99 3.05 11.21
C LYS A 118 -17.81 4.04 12.03
N SER A 119 -17.24 4.73 13.02
CA SER A 119 -17.96 5.70 13.83
C SER A 119 -18.20 6.97 13.04
N GLU A 120 -19.48 7.23 12.77
CA GLU A 120 -20.07 8.42 12.11
C GLU A 120 -20.06 8.40 10.57
N ALA A 121 -21.26 8.42 9.98
CA ALA A 121 -21.79 9.39 9.00
C ALA A 121 -20.90 9.97 7.86
N ARG A 122 -19.67 9.48 7.65
CA ARG A 122 -18.63 10.06 6.79
C ARG A 122 -17.97 8.98 5.95
N ASN A 123 -18.77 8.25 5.18
CA ASN A 123 -18.23 7.84 3.89
C ASN A 123 -18.05 9.13 3.09
N PRO A 124 -16.84 9.42 2.57
CA PRO A 124 -16.66 10.59 1.74
C PRO A 124 -17.65 10.54 0.58
N LYS A 125 -18.38 11.64 0.39
CA LYS A 125 -19.49 11.72 -0.58
C LYS A 125 -19.02 12.22 -1.94
N SER A 126 -17.77 12.66 -2.02
CA SER A 126 -17.12 13.18 -3.22
C SER A 126 -15.64 12.80 -3.25
N GLU A 127 -15.01 12.92 -4.42
CA GLU A 127 -13.56 12.69 -4.57
C GLU A 127 -12.72 13.63 -3.72
N THR A 128 -13.17 14.88 -3.55
CA THR A 128 -12.53 15.88 -2.69
C THR A 128 -12.53 15.41 -1.25
N ASP A 129 -13.67 14.94 -0.74
CA ASP A 129 -13.79 14.41 0.63
C ASP A 129 -12.86 13.21 0.84
N THR A 130 -12.76 12.32 -0.16
CA THR A 130 -11.86 11.16 -0.11
C THR A 130 -10.41 11.61 -0.01
N THR A 131 -10.02 12.57 -0.86
CA THR A 131 -8.65 13.10 -0.88
C THR A 131 -8.30 13.76 0.46
N GLU A 132 -9.18 14.59 1.00
CA GLU A 132 -8.98 15.20 2.31
C GLU A 132 -8.90 14.16 3.44
N PHE A 133 -9.73 13.11 3.38
CA PHE A 133 -9.75 12.06 4.39
C PHE A 133 -8.45 11.26 4.42
N VAL A 134 -7.95 10.81 3.27
CA VAL A 134 -6.72 10.01 3.21
C VAL A 134 -5.48 10.83 3.61
N LEU A 135 -5.52 12.15 3.39
CA LEU A 135 -4.45 13.07 3.79
C LEU A 135 -4.52 13.51 5.26
N LYS A 136 -5.57 13.14 6.02
CA LYS A 136 -5.61 13.36 7.46
C LYS A 136 -4.78 12.32 8.20
N ASN A 137 -4.20 12.73 9.34
CA ASN A 137 -3.53 11.82 10.25
C ASN A 137 -4.54 10.88 10.93
N PHE A 138 -4.07 9.70 11.31
CA PHE A 138 -4.79 8.85 12.26
C PHE A 138 -5.00 9.59 13.59
N SER A 139 -6.13 9.32 14.25
CA SER A 139 -6.42 9.80 15.59
C SER A 139 -5.46 9.17 16.61
N LYS A 140 -5.41 9.73 17.82
CA LYS A 140 -4.57 9.18 18.90
C LYS A 140 -4.94 7.73 19.25
N ASP A 141 -6.22 7.36 19.15
CA ASP A 141 -6.67 6.01 19.47
C ASP A 141 -6.47 5.03 18.31
N GLU A 142 -6.56 5.51 17.06
CA GLU A 142 -6.15 4.74 15.88
C GLU A 142 -4.64 4.46 15.92
N GLU A 143 -3.81 5.47 16.21
CA GLU A 143 -2.34 5.33 16.31
C GLU A 143 -1.91 4.25 17.32
N LYS A 144 -2.62 4.12 18.46
CA LYS A 144 -2.37 3.04 19.44
C LYS A 144 -2.60 1.65 18.84
N GLN A 145 -3.56 1.52 17.94
CA GLN A 145 -3.94 0.24 17.31
C GLN A 145 -3.06 -0.09 16.10
N LEU A 146 -2.46 0.92 15.44
CA LEU A 146 -1.68 0.73 14.22
C LEU A 146 -0.52 -0.26 14.37
N LYS A 147 0.12 -0.33 15.54
CA LYS A 147 1.19 -1.32 15.76
C LYS A 147 0.70 -2.76 15.53
N GLY A 148 -0.50 -3.08 15.99
CA GLY A 148 -1.10 -4.40 15.79
C GLY A 148 -1.55 -4.61 14.34
N ILE A 149 -2.07 -3.58 13.69
CA ILE A 149 -2.52 -3.65 12.29
C ILE A 149 -1.32 -3.83 11.36
N ILE A 150 -0.25 -3.06 11.54
CA ILE A 150 1.00 -3.21 10.78
C ILE A 150 1.55 -4.62 10.95
N LYS A 151 1.56 -5.16 12.18
CA LYS A 151 1.99 -6.55 12.40
C LYS A 151 1.17 -7.55 11.58
N LYS A 152 -0.17 -7.45 11.61
CA LYS A 152 -1.03 -8.32 10.80
C LYS A 152 -0.74 -8.17 9.29
N ALA A 153 -0.47 -6.96 8.82
CA ALA A 153 -0.13 -6.72 7.41
C ALA A 153 1.21 -7.39 7.03
N LEU A 154 2.19 -7.34 7.94
CA LEU A 154 3.47 -8.05 7.77
C LEU A 154 3.29 -9.58 7.75
N ASP A 155 2.38 -10.12 8.57
CA ASP A 155 2.05 -11.55 8.59
C ASP A 155 1.47 -11.98 7.22
N GLU A 156 0.57 -11.19 6.63
CA GLU A 156 0.02 -11.43 5.29
C GLU A 156 1.11 -11.36 4.19
N VAL A 157 2.00 -10.37 4.25
CA VAL A 157 3.14 -10.26 3.32
C VAL A 157 4.04 -11.49 3.46
N SER A 158 4.31 -11.95 4.68
CA SER A 158 5.14 -13.13 4.93
C SER A 158 4.50 -14.40 4.36
N ALA A 159 3.19 -14.58 4.54
CA ALA A 159 2.45 -15.71 3.97
C ALA A 159 2.52 -15.73 2.43
N LEU A 160 2.43 -14.55 1.80
CA LEU A 160 2.56 -14.42 0.35
C LEU A 160 3.95 -14.86 -0.15
N LEU A 161 5.01 -14.50 0.57
CA LEU A 161 6.38 -14.85 0.20
C LEU A 161 6.64 -16.37 0.29
N VAL A 162 6.07 -17.05 1.29
CA VAL A 162 6.21 -18.51 1.43
C VAL A 162 5.45 -19.26 0.34
N SER A 163 4.28 -18.78 -0.07
CA SER A 163 3.46 -19.43 -1.11
C SER A 163 4.03 -19.35 -2.54
N CYS A 164 5.07 -18.54 -2.75
CA CYS A 164 5.79 -18.42 -4.02
C CYS A 164 7.08 -19.28 -4.07
N SER A 165 7.35 -20.07 -3.02
CA SER A 165 8.54 -20.93 -2.89
C SER A 165 8.30 -22.36 -3.38
#